data_AF-A0A8T1SGR2-F1
#
_entry.id   AF-A0A8T1SGR2-F1
#
_cell.length_a   1.000
_cell.length_b   1.000
_cell.length_c   1.000
_cell.angle_alpha   90.00
_cell.angle_beta   90.00
_cell.angle_gamma   90.00
#
_symmetry.space_group_name_H-M   'P 1'
#
loop_
_entity.id
_entity.type
_entity.pdbx_description
1 polymer ?
#
loop_
_entity_poly.entity_id
_entity_poly.type
_entity_poly.pdbx_seq_one_letter_code
_entity_poly.pdbx_strand_id
1 'polypeptide(L)'
;ACTKLPPEAVRALLQGLAYNSQISDLHLDLSSCEVSSADFLILRFFSIRNCELSDIGFDADMVTLVLAIGRSKSIRHVSLGKNFNIKSKDNLADVLHRIVQLTQEDDCPLQSLSVAESRLKLGTNILLNALGSNTCLSTLDISGNTI
;
A
#
# COMPACT_ATOMS: atom_id res chain seq x y z
N ALA A 1 0.76 0.47 21.37
CA ALA A 1 -0.46 1.29 21.44
C ALA A 1 -0.50 2.14 20.19
N CYS A 2 -1.47 1.92 19.30
CA CYS A 2 -1.61 2.71 18.09
C CYS A 2 -2.39 3.97 18.44
N THR A 3 -1.75 5.14 18.38
CA THR A 3 -2.41 6.42 18.60
C THR A 3 -3.18 6.74 17.34
N LYS A 4 -4.50 6.54 17.34
CA LYS A 4 -5.35 6.95 16.21
C LYS A 4 -5.37 8.46 16.13
N LEU A 5 -4.73 9.01 15.10
CA LEU A 5 -4.78 10.43 14.81
C LEU A 5 -6.19 10.78 14.31
N PRO A 6 -6.77 11.92 14.73
CA PRO A 6 -8.00 12.39 14.13
C PRO A 6 -7.78 12.71 12.63
N PRO A 7 -8.79 12.54 11.76
CA PRO A 7 -8.63 12.70 10.31
C PRO A 7 -8.04 14.05 9.90
N GLU A 8 -8.39 15.12 10.60
CA GLU A 8 -7.86 16.46 10.34
C GLU A 8 -6.36 16.57 10.62
N ALA A 9 -5.87 15.89 11.68
CA ALA A 9 -4.45 15.86 12.00
C ALA A 9 -3.67 15.02 11.00
N VAL A 10 -4.24 13.90 10.53
CA VAL A 10 -3.66 13.11 9.44
C VAL A 10 -3.53 13.98 8.20
N ARG A 11 -4.61 14.63 7.76
CA ARG A 11 -4.58 15.51 6.59
C ARG A 11 -3.53 16.62 6.71
N ALA A 12 -3.44 17.29 7.87
CA ALA A 12 -2.43 18.32 8.11
C ALA A 12 -1.00 17.77 8.05
N LEU A 13 -0.77 16.57 8.61
CA LEU A 13 0.51 15.86 8.52
C LEU A 13 0.86 15.55 7.06
N LEU A 14 -0.07 14.95 6.31
CA LEU A 14 0.13 14.59 4.91
C LEU A 14 0.46 15.81 4.04
N GLN A 15 -0.26 16.92 4.27
CA GLN A 15 0.03 18.19 3.60
C GLN A 15 1.40 18.73 3.98
N GLY A 16 1.75 18.76 5.27
CA GLY A 16 3.07 19.21 5.72
C GLY A 16 4.21 18.40 5.11
N LEU A 17 4.06 17.08 5.02
CA LEU A 17 5.01 16.18 4.36
C LEU A 17 5.11 16.45 2.86
N ALA A 18 3.98 16.71 2.18
CA ALA A 18 3.97 16.98 0.74
C ALA A 18 4.73 18.27 0.35
N TYR A 19 4.84 19.24 1.26
CA TYR A 19 5.62 20.47 1.08
C TYR A 19 7.06 20.37 1.61
N ASN A 20 7.45 19.26 2.24
CA ASN A 20 8.78 19.10 2.80
C ASN A 20 9.72 18.39 1.81
N SER A 21 10.63 19.14 1.19
CA SER A 21 11.64 18.60 0.26
C SER A 21 12.95 18.19 0.92
N GLN A 22 13.10 18.40 2.23
CA GLN A 22 14.35 18.16 2.96
C GLN A 22 14.35 16.79 3.66
N ILE A 23 13.17 16.32 4.08
CA ILE A 23 13.02 15.00 4.68
C ILE A 23 13.17 13.94 3.58
N SER A 24 14.00 12.94 3.85
CA SER A 24 14.16 11.73 3.03
C SER A 24 14.12 10.50 3.95
N ASP A 25 13.90 9.33 3.36
CA ASP A 25 13.86 8.05 4.07
C ASP A 25 12.84 7.99 5.22
N LEU A 26 11.71 8.67 5.05
CA LEU A 26 10.66 8.72 6.06
C LEU A 26 9.98 7.35 6.21
N HIS A 27 9.75 6.96 7.46
CA HIS A 27 8.82 5.91 7.82
C HIS A 27 7.51 6.53 8.28
N LEU A 28 6.45 6.30 7.51
CA LEU A 28 5.11 6.77 7.82
C LEU A 28 4.23 5.57 8.21
N ASP A 29 3.74 5.59 9.45
CA ASP A 29 2.79 4.62 9.97
C ASP A 29 1.43 5.29 10.21
N LEU A 30 0.45 4.87 9.41
CA LEU A 30 -0.95 5.28 9.51
C LEU A 30 -1.86 4.08 9.74
N SER A 31 -1.31 2.95 10.23
CA SER A 31 -2.09 1.76 10.48
C SER A 31 -3.26 2.04 11.42
N SER A 32 -4.43 1.47 11.11
CA SER A 32 -5.69 1.67 11.84
C SER A 32 -6.16 3.14 11.99
N CYS A 33 -5.62 4.07 11.19
CA CYS A 33 -6.11 5.44 11.07
C CYS A 33 -7.16 5.55 9.96
N GLU A 34 -8.17 6.39 10.14
CA GLU A 34 -9.15 6.69 9.10
C GLU A 34 -8.54 7.73 8.14
N VAL A 35 -8.14 7.26 6.95
CA VAL A 35 -7.57 8.11 5.90
C VAL A 35 -8.48 8.04 4.69
N SER A 36 -9.02 9.18 4.26
CA SER A 36 -9.80 9.20 3.02
C SER A 36 -8.88 9.01 1.81
N SER A 37 -9.37 8.37 0.76
CA SER A 37 -8.59 8.13 -0.46
C SER A 37 -8.19 9.45 -1.13
N ALA A 38 -9.05 10.47 -1.01
CA ALA A 38 -8.78 11.83 -1.45
C ALA A 38 -7.58 12.46 -0.72
N ASP A 39 -7.49 12.31 0.61
CA ASP A 39 -6.36 12.86 1.38
C ASP A 39 -5.05 12.13 1.05
N PHE A 40 -5.14 10.83 0.74
CA PHE A 40 -3.99 10.02 0.35
C PHE A 40 -3.47 10.38 -1.06
N LEU A 41 -4.33 10.85 -1.96
CA LEU A 41 -3.89 11.35 -3.28
C LEU A 41 -3.11 12.66 -3.20
N ILE A 42 -3.28 13.45 -2.14
CA ILE A 42 -2.53 14.69 -1.89
C ILE A 42 -1.08 14.37 -1.48
N LEU A 43 -0.86 13.19 -0.89
CA LEU A 43 0.45 12.73 -0.45
C LEU A 43 1.39 12.60 -1.63
N ARG A 44 2.43 13.40 -1.62
CA ARG A 44 3.58 13.24 -2.51
C ARG A 44 4.54 12.26 -1.87
N PHE A 45 4.47 11.00 -2.29
CA PHE A 45 5.36 9.91 -1.84
C PHE A 45 6.83 10.08 -2.27
N PHE A 46 7.35 11.29 -2.42
CA PHE A 46 8.74 11.52 -2.84
C PHE A 46 9.75 11.27 -1.73
N SER A 47 9.32 11.29 -0.46
CA SER A 47 10.20 11.16 0.71
C SER A 47 9.93 9.93 1.58
N ILE A 48 8.88 9.16 1.28
CA ILE A 48 8.43 8.03 2.10
C ILE A 48 9.11 6.75 1.59
N ARG A 49 9.98 6.17 2.42
CA ARG A 49 10.60 4.87 2.12
C ARG A 49 9.77 3.71 2.64
N ASN A 50 9.22 3.83 3.84
CA ASN A 50 8.40 2.81 4.49
C ASN A 50 7.00 3.37 4.74
N CYS A 51 5.98 2.68 4.24
CA CYS A 51 4.59 3.12 4.34
C CYS A 51 3.71 2.01 4.90
N GLU A 52 3.31 2.14 6.16
CA GLU A 52 2.42 1.22 6.85
C GLU A 52 0.98 1.75 6.76
N LEU A 53 0.15 1.07 5.97
CA LEU A 53 -1.20 1.48 5.60
C LEU A 53 -2.23 0.39 5.93
N SER A 54 -1.92 -0.49 6.87
CA SER A 54 -2.81 -1.60 7.22
C SER A 54 -4.08 -1.11 7.93
N ASP A 55 -5.23 -1.72 7.64
CA ASP A 55 -6.51 -1.49 8.36
C ASP A 55 -7.02 -0.02 8.32
N ILE A 56 -6.89 0.65 7.18
CA ILE A 56 -7.33 2.05 7.01
C ILE A 56 -8.65 2.21 6.25
N GLY A 57 -9.23 1.10 5.79
CA GLY A 57 -10.56 1.06 5.17
C GLY A 57 -10.57 1.45 3.68
N PHE A 58 -9.46 1.27 2.96
CA PHE A 58 -9.35 1.60 1.54
C PHE A 58 -10.06 0.64 0.59
N ASP A 59 -10.84 -0.33 1.08
CA ASP A 59 -11.35 -1.47 0.32
C ASP A 59 -11.89 -1.11 -1.09
N ALA A 60 -12.71 -0.06 -1.20
CA ALA A 60 -13.29 0.39 -2.47
C ALA A 60 -12.31 1.18 -3.38
N ASP A 61 -11.29 1.79 -2.80
CA ASP A 61 -10.32 2.69 -3.45
C ASP A 61 -8.93 2.07 -3.60
N MET A 62 -8.79 0.76 -3.35
CA MET A 62 -7.50 0.06 -3.43
C MET A 62 -6.80 0.22 -4.78
N VAL A 63 -7.53 0.29 -5.89
CA VAL A 63 -6.92 0.55 -7.21
C VAL A 63 -6.21 1.91 -7.22
N THR A 64 -6.86 2.94 -6.70
CA THR A 64 -6.33 4.30 -6.60
C THR A 64 -5.07 4.34 -5.73
N LEU A 65 -5.11 3.63 -4.59
CA LEU A 65 -3.97 3.49 -3.69
C LEU A 65 -2.77 2.84 -4.38
N VAL A 66 -2.99 1.71 -5.03
CA VAL A 66 -1.93 0.97 -5.76
C VAL A 66 -1.33 1.84 -6.85
N LEU A 67 -2.15 2.59 -7.59
CA LEU A 67 -1.67 3.55 -8.60
C LEU A 67 -0.83 4.67 -7.98
N ALA A 68 -1.22 5.21 -6.83
CA ALA A 68 -0.47 6.25 -6.13
C ALA A 68 0.91 5.74 -5.66
N ILE A 69 0.96 4.51 -5.16
CA ILE A 69 2.21 3.84 -4.77
C ILE A 69 3.12 3.64 -6.00
N GLY A 70 2.59 3.20 -7.14
CA GLY A 70 3.38 2.96 -8.36
C GLY A 70 4.02 4.23 -8.94
N ARG A 71 3.40 5.39 -8.68
CA ARG A 71 3.96 6.70 -9.05
C ARG A 71 5.11 7.13 -8.13
N SER A 72 5.26 6.51 -6.97
CA SER A 72 6.37 6.79 -6.05
C SER A 72 7.66 6.16 -6.55
N LYS A 73 8.73 6.95 -6.57
CA LYS A 73 10.09 6.46 -6.80
C LYS A 73 10.90 6.26 -5.51
N SER A 74 10.33 6.61 -4.35
CA SER A 74 11.02 6.53 -3.05
C SER A 74 10.56 5.35 -2.19
N ILE A 75 9.30 4.93 -2.30
CA ILE A 75 8.75 3.82 -1.53
C ILE A 75 9.53 2.53 -1.81
N ARG A 76 10.02 1.89 -0.75
CA ARG A 76 10.70 0.59 -0.80
C ARG A 76 9.91 -0.48 -0.04
N HIS A 77 9.17 -0.10 0.99
CA HIS A 77 8.42 -1.03 1.83
C HIS A 77 6.98 -0.52 2.01
N VAL A 78 6.00 -1.38 1.72
CA VAL A 78 4.58 -1.07 1.89
C VAL A 78 3.85 -2.22 2.57
N SER A 79 2.99 -1.87 3.51
CA SER A 79 2.04 -2.80 4.13
C SER A 79 0.60 -2.35 3.88
N LEU A 80 -0.16 -3.21 3.21
CA LEU A 80 -1.56 -2.98 2.78
C LEU A 80 -2.54 -3.90 3.51
N GLY A 81 -2.10 -4.61 4.54
CA GLY A 81 -2.89 -5.64 5.22
C GLY A 81 -4.27 -5.15 5.65
N LYS A 82 -5.26 -6.05 5.65
CA LYS A 82 -6.65 -5.77 6.11
C LYS A 82 -7.45 -4.74 5.28
N ASN A 83 -6.96 -4.25 4.14
CA ASN A 83 -7.70 -3.33 3.24
C ASN A 83 -8.37 -4.01 2.03
N PHE A 84 -8.65 -5.31 2.12
CA PHE A 84 -9.17 -6.09 0.99
C PHE A 84 -10.56 -6.70 1.27
N ASN A 85 -11.39 -6.01 2.06
CA ASN A 85 -12.80 -6.38 2.30
C ASN A 85 -13.69 -6.06 1.08
N ILE A 86 -13.26 -6.50 -0.10
CA ILE A 86 -13.89 -6.29 -1.39
C ILE A 86 -14.87 -7.45 -1.65
N LYS A 87 -16.16 -7.13 -1.77
CA LYS A 87 -17.23 -8.13 -1.94
C LYS A 87 -17.20 -8.82 -3.31
N SER A 88 -16.82 -8.09 -4.35
CA SER A 88 -16.74 -8.60 -5.72
C SER A 88 -15.42 -9.35 -5.91
N LYS A 89 -15.51 -10.63 -6.31
CA LYS A 89 -14.32 -11.44 -6.62
C LYS A 89 -13.54 -10.88 -7.79
N ASP A 90 -14.23 -10.37 -8.80
CA ASP A 90 -13.62 -9.80 -9.99
C ASP A 90 -12.86 -8.52 -9.64
N ASN A 91 -13.48 -7.63 -8.85
CA ASN A 91 -12.82 -6.39 -8.41
C ASN A 91 -11.60 -6.69 -7.51
N LEU A 92 -11.69 -7.70 -6.66
CA LEU A 92 -10.56 -8.13 -5.84
C LEU A 92 -9.43 -8.65 -6.74
N ALA A 93 -9.74 -9.50 -7.71
CA ALA A 93 -8.77 -9.99 -8.67
C ALA A 93 -8.12 -8.83 -9.45
N ASP A 94 -8.90 -7.84 -9.88
CA ASP A 94 -8.41 -6.64 -10.57
C ASP A 94 -7.41 -5.86 -9.71
N VAL A 95 -7.71 -5.64 -8.42
CA VAL A 95 -6.79 -4.99 -7.49
C VAL A 95 -5.49 -5.79 -7.35
N LEU A 96 -5.58 -7.11 -7.17
CA LEU A 96 -4.41 -7.98 -7.02
C LEU A 96 -3.57 -7.99 -8.29
N HIS A 97 -4.19 -8.08 -9.47
CA HIS A 97 -3.49 -7.98 -10.75
C HIS A 97 -2.81 -6.63 -10.92
N ARG A 98 -3.43 -5.53 -10.45
CA ARG A 98 -2.79 -4.21 -10.49
C ARG A 98 -1.57 -4.13 -9.59
N ILE A 99 -1.60 -4.77 -8.41
CA ILE A 99 -0.43 -4.91 -7.53
C ILE A 99 0.68 -5.69 -8.24
N VAL A 100 0.36 -6.83 -8.86
CA VAL A 100 1.32 -7.62 -9.63
C VAL A 100 1.96 -6.76 -10.73
N GLN A 101 1.15 -6.05 -11.51
CA GLN A 101 1.63 -5.16 -12.58
C GLN A 101 2.58 -4.10 -12.04
N LEU A 102 2.24 -3.43 -10.93
CA LEU A 102 3.10 -2.44 -10.28
C LEU A 102 4.46 -3.04 -9.92
N THR A 103 4.48 -4.25 -9.37
CA THR A 103 5.75 -4.91 -9.01
C THR A 103 6.58 -5.31 -10.24
N GLN A 104 5.97 -5.43 -11.41
CA GLN A 104 6.66 -5.83 -12.64
C GLN A 104 7.14 -4.64 -13.48
N GLU A 105 6.86 -3.40 -13.08
CA GLU A 105 7.37 -2.22 -13.78
C GLU A 105 8.90 -2.12 -13.64
N ASP A 106 9.61 -1.82 -14.74
CA ASP A 106 11.09 -1.82 -14.79
C ASP A 106 11.73 -0.88 -13.76
N ASP A 107 11.08 0.26 -13.49
CA ASP A 107 11.54 1.27 -12.54
C ASP A 107 10.79 1.20 -11.21
N CYS A 108 10.24 0.04 -10.83
CA CYS A 108 9.55 -0.14 -9.57
C CYS A 108 10.56 -0.26 -8.42
N PRO A 109 10.62 0.71 -7.49
CA PRO A 109 11.56 0.64 -6.38
C PRO A 109 11.16 -0.35 -5.28
N LEU A 110 9.96 -0.93 -5.33
CA LEU A 110 9.38 -1.68 -4.21
C LEU A 110 10.16 -2.96 -3.92
N GLN A 111 10.66 -3.08 -2.69
CA GLN A 111 11.44 -4.21 -2.19
C GLN A 111 10.66 -5.10 -1.24
N SER A 112 9.66 -4.54 -0.53
CA SER A 112 8.82 -5.26 0.41
C SER A 112 7.35 -4.90 0.23
N LEU A 113 6.51 -5.94 0.19
CA LEU A 113 5.05 -5.81 0.17
C LEU A 113 4.46 -6.73 1.23
N SER A 114 3.63 -6.20 2.12
CA SER A 114 2.76 -7.00 2.99
C SER A 114 1.30 -6.83 2.60
N VAL A 115 0.61 -7.95 2.46
CA VAL A 115 -0.86 -8.04 2.37
C VAL A 115 -1.41 -8.91 3.50
N ALA A 116 -0.72 -8.91 4.65
CA ALA A 116 -1.06 -9.77 5.78
C ALA A 116 -2.51 -9.59 6.26
N GLU A 117 -3.08 -10.68 6.78
CA GLU A 117 -4.43 -10.71 7.39
C GLU A 117 -5.57 -10.18 6.48
N SER A 118 -5.38 -10.24 5.16
CA SER A 118 -6.31 -9.66 4.19
C SER A 118 -7.41 -10.61 3.72
N ARG A 119 -7.39 -11.87 4.19
CA ARG A 119 -8.37 -12.92 3.86
C ARG A 119 -8.52 -13.18 2.36
N LEU A 120 -7.42 -13.07 1.60
CA LEU A 120 -7.41 -13.18 0.14
C LEU A 120 -7.72 -14.60 -0.38
N LYS A 121 -7.56 -15.64 0.45
CA LYS A 121 -7.76 -17.05 0.06
C LYS A 121 -6.93 -17.38 -1.20
N LEU A 122 -7.58 -17.97 -2.21
CA LEU A 122 -6.98 -18.29 -3.51
C LEU A 122 -6.45 -17.07 -4.27
N GLY A 123 -6.89 -15.85 -3.95
CA GLY A 123 -6.34 -14.62 -4.53
C GLY A 123 -4.85 -14.45 -4.25
N THR A 124 -4.34 -15.06 -3.17
CA THR A 124 -2.90 -15.06 -2.85
C THR A 124 -2.04 -15.67 -3.98
N ASN A 125 -2.59 -16.60 -4.76
CA ASN A 125 -1.88 -17.19 -5.91
C ASN A 125 -1.55 -16.16 -7.00
N ILE A 126 -2.40 -15.12 -7.15
CA ILE A 126 -2.14 -14.03 -8.11
C ILE A 126 -0.88 -13.28 -7.70
N LEU A 127 -0.69 -13.03 -6.39
CA LEU A 127 0.49 -12.35 -5.86
C LEU A 127 1.74 -13.24 -5.90
N LEU A 128 1.61 -14.53 -5.66
CA LEU A 128 2.72 -15.48 -5.78
C LEU A 128 3.27 -15.54 -7.22
N ASN A 129 2.39 -15.42 -8.22
CA ASN A 129 2.82 -15.35 -9.62
C ASN A 129 3.68 -14.11 -9.92
N ALA A 130 3.57 -13.02 -9.15
CA ALA A 130 4.44 -11.86 -9.31
C ALA A 130 5.91 -12.21 -9.07
N LEU A 131 6.19 -13.15 -8.16
CA LEU A 131 7.56 -13.54 -7.81
C LEU A 131 8.31 -14.19 -8.98
N GLY A 132 7.60 -14.78 -9.94
CA GLY A 132 8.22 -15.47 -11.07
C GLY A 132 8.89 -14.55 -12.09
N SER A 133 8.46 -13.28 -12.17
CA SER A 133 8.94 -12.30 -13.15
C SER A 133 9.37 -10.96 -12.54
N ASN A 134 9.30 -10.84 -11.22
CA ASN A 134 9.72 -9.65 -10.50
C ASN A 134 11.25 -9.62 -10.28
N THR A 135 11.84 -8.43 -10.37
CA THR A 135 13.29 -8.21 -10.24
C THR A 135 13.71 -7.40 -9.01
N CYS A 136 12.77 -6.80 -8.26
CA CYS A 136 13.06 -5.85 -7.17
C CYS A 136 12.49 -6.26 -5.80
N LEU A 137 11.33 -6.90 -5.78
CA LEU A 137 10.64 -7.38 -4.59
C LEU A 137 11.42 -8.54 -3.98
N SER A 138 12.02 -8.30 -2.82
CA SER A 138 12.79 -9.28 -2.06
C SER A 138 11.99 -9.90 -0.92
N THR A 139 10.93 -9.22 -0.48
CA THR A 139 10.09 -9.62 0.65
C THR A 139 8.62 -9.53 0.28
N LEU A 140 7.88 -10.62 0.48
CA LEU A 140 6.44 -10.69 0.31
C LEU A 140 5.83 -11.34 1.55
N ASP A 141 5.03 -10.58 2.30
CA ASP A 141 4.29 -11.08 3.46
C ASP A 141 2.82 -11.31 3.10
N ILE A 142 2.44 -12.59 3.10
CA ILE A 142 1.08 -13.08 2.84
C ILE A 142 0.49 -13.79 4.06
N SER A 143 1.09 -13.60 5.25
CA SER A 143 0.63 -14.24 6.48
C SER A 143 -0.84 -13.94 6.78
N GLY A 144 -1.56 -14.89 7.39
CA GLY A 144 -2.97 -14.71 7.75
C GLY A 144 -3.97 -14.68 6.59
N ASN A 145 -3.59 -15.03 5.35
CA ASN A 145 -4.50 -15.07 4.20
C ASN A 145 -5.24 -16.40 3.96
N THR A 146 -4.99 -17.43 4.79
CA THR A 146 -5.59 -18.78 4.70
C THR A 146 -5.63 -19.29 3.25
N ILE A 147 -4.47 -19.73 2.75
CA ILE A 147 -4.30 -20.24 1.37
C ILE A 147 -4.98 -21.60 1.23
#